data_AF-A0A2T2UXJ1-F1
#
_entry.id   AF-A0A2T2UXJ1-F1
#
_cell.length_a   1.000
_cell.length_b   1.000
_cell.length_c   1.000
_cell.angle_alpha   90.00
_cell.angle_beta   90.00
_cell.angle_gamma   90.00
#
_symmetry.space_group_name_H-M   'P 1'
#
loop_
_entity.id
_entity.type
_entity.pdbx_description
1 polymer ?
#
loop_
_entity_poly.entity_id
_entity_poly.type
_entity_poly.pdbx_seq_one_letter_code
_entity_poly.pdbx_strand_id
1 'polypeptide(L)'
;MLLKPTRPRCVSGRPRPLTTPKRRSLSAPIRRGGWADLEDVRDAFLDTIDQVPPMYSAVRVNGERLYEKTRRGETVERAPRQVQIHQLEFTEWAPPALSLRVECSKGTYVRGLA
;
A
#
# COMPACT_ATOMS: atom_id res chain seq x y z
N MET A 1 -9.56 -40.38 4.01
CA MET A 1 -9.46 -39.56 2.79
C MET A 1 -10.87 -39.00 2.51
N LEU A 2 -11.20 -37.81 3.05
CA LEU A 2 -12.52 -37.19 2.84
C LEU A 2 -12.32 -35.80 2.22
N LEU A 3 -12.66 -35.66 0.94
CA LEU A 3 -12.78 -34.36 0.27
C LEU A 3 -14.05 -33.67 0.76
N LYS A 4 -13.91 -32.47 1.36
CA LYS A 4 -15.03 -31.56 1.62
C LYS A 4 -15.33 -30.77 0.34
N PRO A 5 -16.58 -30.75 -0.16
CA PRO A 5 -16.94 -29.91 -1.31
C PRO A 5 -17.15 -28.47 -0.85
N THR A 6 -16.24 -27.56 -1.24
CA THR A 6 -16.44 -26.12 -1.08
C THR A 6 -17.46 -25.64 -2.11
N ARG A 7 -18.69 -25.37 -1.67
CA ARG A 7 -19.69 -24.65 -2.48
C ARG A 7 -19.20 -23.21 -2.71
N PRO A 8 -19.16 -22.70 -3.96
CA PRO A 8 -18.87 -21.30 -4.21
C PRO A 8 -20.07 -20.47 -3.74
N ARG A 9 -19.89 -19.68 -2.68
CA ARG A 9 -20.89 -18.72 -2.22
C ARG A 9 -20.91 -17.58 -3.23
N CYS A 10 -21.92 -17.57 -4.11
CA CYS A 10 -22.19 -16.47 -5.03
C CYS A 10 -22.53 -15.23 -4.20
N VAL A 11 -21.57 -14.30 -4.06
CA VAL A 11 -21.80 -13.03 -3.39
C VAL A 11 -22.38 -12.10 -4.44
N SER A 12 -23.66 -11.75 -4.27
CA SER A 12 -24.39 -10.80 -5.09
C SER A 12 -23.57 -9.53 -5.31
N GLY A 13 -23.38 -9.20 -6.58
CA GLY A 13 -22.57 -8.08 -7.05
C GLY A 13 -23.14 -6.75 -6.63
N ARG A 14 -22.60 -6.18 -5.55
CA ARG A 14 -22.43 -4.73 -5.48
C ARG A 14 -21.01 -4.43 -5.99
N PRO A 15 -20.82 -3.47 -6.91
CA PRO A 15 -19.47 -3.02 -7.22
C PRO A 15 -18.88 -2.49 -5.91
N ARG A 16 -17.92 -3.24 -5.35
CA ARG A 16 -17.15 -2.73 -4.22
C ARG A 16 -16.44 -1.48 -4.72
N PRO A 17 -16.57 -0.32 -4.06
CA PRO A 17 -15.74 0.82 -4.39
C PRO A 17 -14.29 0.33 -4.46
N LEU A 18 -13.58 0.72 -5.51
CA LEU A 18 -12.19 0.28 -5.75
C LEU A 18 -11.24 0.82 -4.66
N THR A 19 -11.75 1.64 -3.76
CA THR A 19 -11.07 2.24 -2.64
C THR A 19 -11.14 1.30 -1.43
N THR A 20 -9.97 0.92 -0.92
CA THR A 20 -9.89 0.10 0.29
C THR A 20 -9.28 0.95 1.40
N PRO A 21 -10.04 1.27 2.47
CA PRO A 21 -9.46 1.98 3.60
C PRO A 21 -8.46 1.07 4.31
N LYS A 22 -7.21 1.52 4.39
CA LYS A 22 -6.12 0.83 5.10
C LYS A 22 -5.72 1.64 6.31
N ARG A 23 -5.81 1.02 7.49
CA ARG A 23 -5.28 1.57 8.75
C ARG A 23 -3.90 0.97 8.98
N ARG A 24 -2.89 1.80 9.25
CA ARG A 24 -1.54 1.34 9.61
C ARG A 24 -0.89 2.30 10.61
N SER A 25 -0.32 1.75 11.66
CA SER A 25 0.67 2.45 12.48
C SER A 25 2.04 2.31 11.81
N LEU A 26 2.71 3.43 11.58
CA LEU A 26 4.08 3.49 11.10
C LEU A 26 4.98 3.95 12.24
N SER A 27 6.14 3.33 12.39
CA SER A 27 7.21 3.80 13.25
C SER A 27 8.38 4.19 12.35
N ALA A 28 8.55 5.49 12.12
CA ALA A 28 9.66 6.04 11.37
C ALA A 28 10.22 7.22 12.17
N PRO A 29 11.54 7.45 12.20
CA PRO A 29 12.11 8.59 12.88
C PRO A 29 11.73 9.86 12.11
N ILE A 30 10.58 10.46 12.44
CA ILE A 30 10.19 11.77 11.95
C ILE A 30 11.20 12.75 12.52
N ARG A 31 12.13 13.23 11.67
CA ARG A 31 13.03 14.33 12.02
C ARG A 31 12.14 15.49 12.47
N ARG A 32 12.47 16.09 13.61
CA ARG A 32 11.73 17.18 14.29
C ARG A 32 10.84 17.98 13.33
N GLY A 33 9.55 17.75 13.42
CA GLY A 33 8.49 18.48 12.74
C GLY A 33 7.26 18.47 13.65
N GLY A 34 6.50 19.56 13.66
CA GLY A 34 5.23 19.65 14.37
C GLY A 34 4.09 19.03 13.57
N TRP A 35 2.87 19.11 14.10
CA TRP A 35 1.67 18.67 13.39
C TRP A 35 1.47 19.37 12.03
N ALA A 36 1.85 20.64 11.93
CA ALA A 36 1.75 21.43 10.68
C ALA A 36 2.60 20.83 9.54
N ASP A 37 3.82 20.38 9.84
CA ASP A 37 4.71 19.77 8.83
C ASP A 37 4.12 18.46 8.27
N LEU A 38 3.32 17.75 9.07
CA LEU A 38 2.65 16.53 8.62
C LEU A 38 1.54 16.85 7.62
N GLU A 39 0.76 17.91 7.85
CA GLU A 39 -0.33 18.33 6.96
C GLU A 39 0.19 18.76 5.57
N ASP A 40 1.30 19.49 5.52
CA ASP A 40 1.95 19.86 4.25
C ASP A 40 2.42 18.61 3.48
N VAL A 41 3.01 17.65 4.20
CA VAL A 41 3.44 16.38 3.60
C VAL A 41 2.25 15.57 3.10
N ARG A 42 1.12 15.54 3.83
CA ARG A 42 -0.10 14.85 3.38
C ARG A 42 -0.53 15.36 2.01
N ASP A 43 -0.56 16.67 1.82
CA ASP A 43 -1.09 17.27 0.60
C ASP A 43 -0.24 16.93 -0.63
N ALA A 44 1.07 16.71 -0.45
CA ALA A 44 1.95 16.23 -1.52
C ALA A 44 1.66 14.79 -1.98
N PHE A 45 0.93 14.00 -1.18
CA PHE A 45 0.58 12.61 -1.50
C PHE A 45 -0.87 12.43 -1.96
N LEU A 46 -1.71 13.47 -1.89
CA LEU A 46 -3.10 13.37 -2.36
C LEU A 46 -3.17 13.26 -3.89
N ASP A 47 -4.29 12.73 -4.38
CA ASP A 47 -4.53 12.46 -5.78
C ASP A 47 -3.59 11.40 -6.37
N THR A 48 -2.89 11.74 -7.43
CA THR A 48 -2.27 10.76 -8.33
C THR A 48 -0.77 10.82 -8.22
N ILE A 49 -0.17 9.69 -7.84
CA ILE A 49 1.27 9.58 -7.64
C ILE A 49 1.81 8.35 -8.38
N ASP A 50 3.06 8.43 -8.81
CA ASP A 50 3.76 7.30 -9.40
C ASP A 50 4.53 6.52 -8.33
N GLN A 51 4.19 5.24 -8.18
CA GLN A 51 4.89 4.34 -7.28
C GLN A 51 5.61 3.25 -8.06
N VAL A 52 6.91 3.13 -7.80
CA VAL A 52 7.67 1.97 -8.24
C VAL A 52 7.40 0.81 -7.27
N PRO A 53 6.86 -0.33 -7.72
CA PRO A 53 6.65 -1.48 -6.86
C PRO A 53 7.95 -1.89 -6.15
N PRO A 54 7.94 -2.18 -4.85
CA PRO A 54 9.12 -2.67 -4.15
C PRO A 54 9.50 -4.08 -4.63
N MET A 55 10.79 -4.40 -4.57
CA MET A 55 11.32 -5.73 -4.96
C MET A 55 10.59 -6.87 -4.24
N TYR A 56 10.35 -6.73 -2.94
CA TYR A 56 9.56 -7.69 -2.18
C TYR A 56 8.06 -7.45 -2.38
N SER A 57 7.54 -7.75 -3.56
CA SER A 57 6.11 -7.66 -3.89
C SER A 57 5.61 -8.93 -4.60
N ALA A 58 4.28 -9.10 -4.60
CA ALA A 58 3.61 -10.19 -5.30
C ALA A 58 3.38 -9.90 -6.80
N VAL A 59 3.91 -8.78 -7.31
CA VAL A 59 3.82 -8.44 -8.74
C VAL A 59 4.53 -9.51 -9.54
N ARG A 60 3.92 -9.89 -10.67
CA ARG A 60 4.56 -10.79 -11.62
C ARG A 60 5.31 -9.98 -12.66
N VAL A 61 6.56 -10.34 -12.90
CA VAL A 61 7.39 -9.82 -13.98
C VAL A 61 7.94 -11.02 -14.73
N ASN A 62 7.72 -11.08 -16.05
CA ASN A 62 8.11 -12.21 -16.89
C ASN A 62 7.59 -13.57 -16.39
N GLY A 63 6.32 -13.62 -15.95
CA GLY A 63 5.64 -14.86 -15.49
C GLY A 63 5.87 -15.24 -14.03
N GLU A 64 6.90 -14.67 -13.38
CA GLU A 64 7.33 -15.02 -12.03
C GLU A 64 7.07 -13.89 -11.02
N ARG A 65 6.82 -14.21 -9.75
CA ARG A 65 6.60 -13.19 -8.71
C ARG A 65 7.91 -12.53 -8.28
N LEU A 66 7.88 -11.21 -8.06
CA LEU A 66 9.09 -10.41 -7.80
C LEU A 66 9.80 -10.82 -6.50
N TYR A 67 9.07 -11.25 -5.47
CA TYR A 67 9.69 -11.76 -4.25
C TYR A 67 10.49 -13.06 -4.48
N GLU A 68 10.13 -13.88 -5.47
CA GLU A 68 10.82 -15.15 -5.78
C GLU A 68 12.19 -14.84 -6.39
N LYS A 69 12.22 -13.88 -7.31
CA LYS A 69 13.46 -13.32 -7.87
C LYS A 69 14.35 -12.69 -6.80
N THR A 70 13.76 -11.87 -5.93
CA THR A 70 14.48 -11.21 -4.83
C THR A 70 15.17 -12.22 -3.91
N ARG A 71 14.52 -13.36 -3.60
CA ARG A 71 15.09 -14.41 -2.75
C ARG A 71 16.28 -15.14 -3.39
N ARG A 72 16.39 -15.10 -4.71
CA ARG A 72 17.56 -15.60 -5.45
C ARG A 72 18.65 -14.54 -5.65
N GLY A 73 18.45 -13.33 -5.13
CA GLY A 73 19.37 -12.20 -5.33
C GLY A 73 19.24 -11.53 -6.70
N GLU A 74 18.23 -11.87 -7.50
CA GLU A 74 17.97 -11.22 -8.78
C GLU A 74 17.30 -9.85 -8.57
N THR A 75 17.89 -8.82 -9.15
CA THR A 75 17.28 -7.49 -9.23
C THR A 75 16.62 -7.32 -10.60
N VAL A 76 15.42 -6.78 -10.61
CA VAL A 76 14.67 -6.51 -11.84
C VAL A 76 14.27 -5.05 -11.85
N GLU A 77 14.35 -4.41 -13.01
CA GLU A 77 13.77 -3.09 -13.19
C GLU A 77 12.25 -3.17 -13.16
N ARG A 78 11.62 -2.19 -12.50
CA ARG A 78 10.16 -2.12 -12.41
C ARG A 78 9.73 -0.76 -12.93
N ALA A 79 8.79 -0.76 -13.87
CA ALA A 79 8.16 0.46 -14.30
C ALA A 79 7.35 1.09 -13.13
N PRO A 80 7.38 2.43 -12.98
CA PRO A 80 6.47 3.13 -12.09
C PRO A 80 5.02 2.84 -12.49
N ARG A 81 4.14 2.79 -11.50
CA ARG A 81 2.71 2.61 -11.70
C ARG A 81 1.98 3.75 -11.04
N GLN A 82 1.08 4.33 -11.79
CA GLN A 82 0.17 5.34 -11.29
C GLN A 82 -0.79 4.72 -10.27
N VAL A 83 -0.87 5.34 -9.10
CA VAL A 83 -1.81 5.00 -8.04
C VAL A 83 -2.51 6.27 -7.56
N GLN A 84 -3.69 6.09 -6.98
CA GLN A 84 -4.50 7.21 -6.51
C GLN A 84 -4.69 7.11 -5.00
N ILE A 85 -4.38 8.18 -4.28
CA ILE A 85 -4.66 8.37 -2.86
C ILE A 85 -5.87 9.30 -2.78
N HIS A 86 -7.00 8.75 -2.37
CA HIS A 86 -8.26 9.48 -2.24
C HIS A 86 -8.33 10.24 -0.93
N GLN A 87 -7.75 9.67 0.14
CA GLN A 87 -7.75 10.29 1.46
C GLN A 87 -6.52 9.84 2.23
N LEU A 88 -5.88 10.78 2.94
CA LEU A 88 -4.80 10.51 3.87
C LEU A 88 -5.03 11.33 5.14
N GLU A 89 -5.08 10.66 6.28
CA GLU A 89 -5.41 11.25 7.58
C GLU A 89 -4.41 10.75 8.63
N PHE A 90 -3.76 11.66 9.37
CA PHE A 90 -2.97 11.29 10.54
C PHE A 90 -3.89 11.17 11.75
N THR A 91 -3.89 9.99 12.38
CA THR A 91 -4.80 9.71 13.50
C THR A 91 -4.13 9.85 14.87
N GLU A 92 -2.81 9.67 14.94
CA GLU A 92 -2.07 9.72 16.21
C GLU A 92 -0.61 10.01 15.94
N TRP A 93 -0.01 10.90 16.72
CA TRP A 93 1.41 11.19 16.66
C TRP A 93 2.04 10.99 18.04
N ALA A 94 2.86 9.95 18.16
CA ALA A 94 3.55 9.55 19.38
C ALA A 94 5.00 9.18 19.00
N PRO A 95 5.88 10.17 18.79
CA PRO A 95 7.24 9.95 18.29
C PRO A 95 7.98 8.80 19.00
N PRO A 96 8.62 7.88 18.26
CA PRO A 96 8.85 7.87 16.81
C PRO A 96 7.73 7.18 16.00
N ALA A 97 6.53 7.01 16.58
CA ALA A 97 5.38 6.42 15.91
C ALA A 97 4.40 7.49 15.39
N LEU A 98 3.81 7.21 14.23
CA LEU A 98 2.77 7.97 13.58
C LEU A 98 1.73 6.98 13.04
N SER A 99 0.50 7.09 13.51
CA SER A 99 -0.62 6.32 12.99
C SER A 99 -1.31 7.12 11.90
N LEU A 100 -1.54 6.47 10.75
CA LEU A 100 -2.27 7.06 9.65
C LEU A 100 -3.38 6.14 9.12
N ARG A 101 -4.36 6.76 8.50
CA ARG A 101 -5.40 6.13 7.71
C ARG A 101 -5.25 6.61 6.28
N VAL A 102 -5.21 5.67 5.35
CA VAL A 102 -5.12 5.96 3.93
C VAL A 102 -6.20 5.23 3.16
N GLU A 103 -6.92 5.95 2.31
CA GLU A 103 -7.82 5.41 1.31
C GLU A 103 -7.15 5.56 -0.05
N CYS A 104 -6.89 4.42 -0.70
CA CYS A 104 -6.14 4.39 -1.95
C CYS A 104 -6.74 3.38 -2.92
N SER A 105 -6.41 3.58 -4.21
CA SER A 105 -6.74 2.63 -5.26
C SER A 105 -5.99 1.30 -5.09
N LYS A 106 -6.46 0.27 -5.79
CA LYS A 106 -5.83 -1.05 -5.78
C LYS A 106 -4.40 -0.97 -6.32
N GLY A 107 -3.50 -1.78 -5.74
CA GLY A 107 -2.10 -1.82 -6.18
C GLY A 107 -1.17 -0.81 -5.50
N THR A 108 -1.71 0.07 -4.65
CA THR A 108 -0.92 1.01 -3.84
C THR A 108 -0.06 0.30 -2.80
N TYR A 109 1.23 0.63 -2.78
CA TYR A 109 2.20 0.13 -1.82
C TYR A 109 2.31 1.07 -0.64
N VAL A 110 1.48 0.86 0.38
CA VAL A 110 1.53 1.61 1.67
C VAL A 110 2.92 1.53 2.34
N ARG A 111 3.75 0.55 1.98
CA ARG A 111 5.14 0.46 2.44
C ARG A 111 6.07 1.50 1.82
N GLY A 112 5.77 1.99 0.62
CA GLY A 112 6.54 3.05 -0.03
C GLY A 112 6.08 4.47 0.34
N LEU A 113 5.04 4.60 1.18
CA LEU A 113 4.58 5.87 1.73
C LEU A 113 5.23 6.19 3.09
N ALA A 114 6.10 5.31 3.60
CA ALA A 114 6.67 5.34 4.95
C ALA A 114 8.17 5.58 4.92
#